data_AF-A0A085W681-F1
#
_entry.id   AF-A0A085W681-F1
#
_cell.length_a   1.000
_cell.length_b   1.000
_cell.length_c   1.000
_cell.angle_alpha   90.00
_cell.angle_beta   90.00
_cell.angle_gamma   90.00
#
_symmetry.space_group_name_H-M   'P 1'
#
loop_
_entity.id
_entity.type
_entity.pdbx_description
1 polymer ?
#
loop_
_entity_poly.entity_id
_entity_poly.type
_entity_poly.pdbx_seq_one_letter_code
_entity_poly.pdbx_strand_id
1 'polypeptide(L)'
;MATSLRRLGELVKFYREQRGLTQETLARRVKPKTNRSLIAHLEQGLRLPSAQTLTAICTHLKMPEALWRPFEVESVRSRAVIETELGAVARPPPRFIAVAGLMGSGKTTLARKIAASLGYSYLPSSVTAKDYLSDLNSNPRRWAFETQLAFFCHKAIQVNEALSRSERIILDRTLTEDIHVFAKYFVSKGHIEKRAFDTYLELASFFFKTLPAPDIVIYCECAPSTAIRRIQKRRRDDQFLHSPQHIKSIAKLYEDWTTSYQDSTLLALDGNRFDWREQVIAETVCREIENVWLGIEEPAQQLTLFEKLESSSPKQKRHDLRNSLSLLRPIYVKPSEGTSPYGMASVQPPSTSAYPTAYIAAPFTAKANAQSRSRQYNMIFSSAPHGKISRGKYRSSLLGIETALKKLGIATLLPHRDVNKWGNLSLTPNEVMRLCTEHVSKSDVMVAVLGTSHGSHYEFGLARGMGKPCIVISSDEVHSSFIGSGLDNSDDRVLLLKCKHLSEVPGLLLEQNSQRFLQRFLLI
;
A
#
# COMPACT_ATOMS: atom_id res chain seq x y z
N MET A 1 9.84 0.44 -19.37
CA MET A 1 10.03 1.35 -18.22
C MET A 1 9.88 2.77 -18.73
N ALA A 2 8.90 3.54 -18.26
CA ALA A 2 8.77 4.96 -18.63
C ALA A 2 9.53 5.79 -17.57
N THR A 3 10.68 6.33 -17.93
CA THR A 3 11.39 7.34 -17.13
C THR A 3 10.64 8.66 -17.30
N SER A 4 10.11 9.24 -16.22
CA SER A 4 9.37 10.51 -16.27
C SER A 4 10.32 11.70 -16.41
N LEU A 5 9.85 12.81 -17.00
CA LEU A 5 10.65 14.04 -17.18
C LEU A 5 11.15 14.60 -15.83
N ARG A 6 10.32 14.51 -14.80
CA ARG A 6 10.67 14.91 -13.44
C ARG A 6 11.86 14.12 -12.89
N ARG A 7 11.89 12.81 -13.14
CA ARG A 7 12.99 11.92 -12.73
C ARG A 7 14.29 12.26 -13.45
N LEU A 8 14.22 12.62 -14.73
CA LEU A 8 15.38 13.13 -15.48
C LEU A 8 15.89 14.45 -14.89
N GLY A 9 15.00 15.37 -14.54
CA GLY A 9 15.35 16.65 -13.92
C GLY A 9 16.10 16.50 -12.59
N GLU A 10 15.62 15.63 -11.72
CA GLU A 10 16.26 15.33 -10.43
C GLU A 10 17.66 14.73 -10.62
N LEU A 11 17.84 13.85 -11.60
CA LEU A 11 19.15 13.28 -11.94
C LEU A 11 20.12 14.36 -12.47
N VAL A 12 19.65 15.25 -13.35
CA VAL A 12 20.47 16.37 -13.85
C VAL A 12 20.91 17.28 -12.71
N LYS A 13 20.00 17.61 -11.79
CA LYS A 13 20.31 18.41 -10.59
C LYS A 13 21.38 17.76 -9.73
N PHE A 14 21.23 16.46 -9.45
CA PHE A 14 22.17 15.70 -8.64
C PHE A 14 23.59 15.68 -9.23
N TYR A 15 23.73 15.31 -10.52
CA TYR A 15 25.04 15.22 -11.16
C TYR A 15 25.71 16.60 -11.32
N ARG A 16 24.92 17.66 -11.41
CA ARG A 16 25.41 19.05 -11.37
C ARG A 16 25.97 19.40 -9.99
N GLU A 17 25.22 19.12 -8.93
CA GLU A 17 25.61 19.45 -7.55
C GLU A 17 26.84 18.67 -7.09
N GLN A 18 26.96 17.39 -7.46
CA GLN A 18 28.17 16.60 -7.19
C GLN A 18 29.45 17.18 -7.80
N ARG A 19 29.33 17.94 -8.89
CA ARG A 19 30.46 18.60 -9.55
C ARG A 19 30.71 20.01 -9.03
N GLY A 20 29.98 20.43 -7.98
CA GLY A 20 30.07 21.77 -7.43
C GLY A 20 29.63 22.86 -8.42
N LEU A 21 28.83 22.50 -9.43
CA LEU A 21 28.40 23.45 -10.46
C LEU A 21 27.10 24.12 -10.02
N THR A 22 27.02 25.44 -10.15
CA THR A 22 25.73 26.13 -10.11
C THR A 22 25.00 25.94 -11.45
N GLN A 23 23.68 26.15 -11.48
CA GLN A 23 22.91 26.15 -12.74
C GLN A 23 23.52 27.11 -13.77
N GLU A 24 24.02 28.25 -13.30
CA GLU A 24 24.61 29.28 -14.16
C GLU A 24 26.00 28.89 -14.68
N THR A 25 26.82 28.25 -13.85
CA THR A 25 28.11 27.71 -14.28
C THR A 25 27.94 26.56 -15.27
N LEU A 26 26.93 25.69 -15.07
CA LEU A 26 26.60 24.64 -16.03
C LEU A 26 26.13 25.23 -17.37
N ALA A 27 25.25 26.24 -17.35
CA ALA A 27 24.77 26.90 -18.56
C ALA A 27 25.89 27.48 -19.43
N ARG A 28 26.92 28.06 -18.79
CA ARG A 28 28.09 28.64 -19.46
C ARG A 28 29.05 27.58 -20.03
N ARG A 29 29.08 26.38 -19.47
CA ARG A 29 30.06 25.32 -19.82
C ARG A 29 29.55 24.32 -20.84
N VAL A 30 28.24 24.26 -21.09
CA VAL A 30 27.61 23.35 -22.04
C VAL A 30 27.49 24.01 -23.43
N LYS A 31 27.75 23.23 -24.49
CA LYS A 31 27.52 23.63 -25.90
C LYS A 31 26.51 22.67 -26.55
N PRO A 32 25.39 23.13 -27.16
CA PRO A 32 25.06 24.51 -27.54
C PRO A 32 24.81 25.43 -26.33
N LYS A 33 24.96 26.75 -26.56
CA LYS A 33 24.88 27.77 -25.50
C LYS A 33 23.49 27.71 -24.85
N THR A 34 23.44 27.42 -23.55
CA THR A 34 22.19 27.35 -22.77
C THR A 34 22.10 28.51 -21.77
N ASN A 35 20.96 28.64 -21.10
CA ASN A 35 20.75 29.64 -20.05
C ASN A 35 20.33 28.97 -18.72
N ARG A 36 20.49 29.71 -17.62
CA ARG A 36 20.16 29.24 -16.27
C ARG A 36 18.69 28.76 -16.16
N SER A 37 17.75 29.50 -16.75
CA SER A 37 16.32 29.19 -16.67
C SER A 37 15.96 27.87 -17.34
N LEU A 38 16.60 27.54 -18.47
CA LEU A 38 16.43 26.27 -19.16
C LEU A 38 16.90 25.10 -18.29
N ILE A 39 18.05 25.25 -17.61
CA ILE A 39 18.55 24.25 -16.68
C ILE A 39 17.62 24.12 -15.47
N ALA A 40 17.11 25.24 -14.93
CA ALA A 40 16.15 25.22 -13.83
C ALA A 40 14.85 24.49 -14.23
N HIS A 41 14.29 24.77 -15.41
CA HIS A 41 13.08 24.12 -15.89
C HIS A 41 13.29 22.62 -16.18
N LEU A 42 14.46 22.23 -16.69
CA LEU A 42 14.83 20.82 -16.82
C LEU A 42 14.90 20.15 -15.44
N GLU A 43 15.61 20.75 -14.48
CA GLU A 43 15.78 20.21 -13.12
C GLU A 43 14.48 20.10 -12.33
N GLN A 44 13.52 20.99 -12.60
CA GLN A 44 12.19 20.97 -12.00
C GLN A 44 11.23 20.01 -12.73
N GLY A 45 11.65 19.41 -13.85
CA GLY A 45 10.79 18.54 -14.66
C GLY A 45 9.70 19.30 -15.43
N LEU A 46 9.85 20.61 -15.62
CA LEU A 46 8.86 21.49 -16.27
C LEU A 46 9.05 21.60 -17.77
N ARG A 47 10.26 21.34 -18.29
CA ARG A 47 10.52 21.41 -19.73
C ARG A 47 11.69 20.54 -20.13
N LEU A 48 11.48 19.70 -21.14
CA LEU A 48 12.56 18.95 -21.79
C LEU A 48 13.22 19.85 -22.86
N PRO A 49 14.54 20.13 -22.78
CA PRO A 49 15.23 20.91 -23.80
C PRO A 49 15.46 20.10 -25.07
N SER A 50 15.95 20.74 -26.15
CA SER A 50 16.27 20.05 -27.41
C SER A 50 17.19 18.84 -27.18
N ALA A 51 17.06 17.79 -27.99
CA ALA A 51 17.86 16.56 -27.84
C ALA A 51 19.36 16.86 -27.78
N GLN A 52 19.84 17.74 -28.67
CA GLN A 52 21.22 18.21 -28.68
C GLN A 52 21.63 18.89 -27.37
N THR A 53 20.77 19.74 -26.82
CA THR A 53 21.02 20.42 -25.54
C THR A 53 21.03 19.44 -24.37
N LEU A 54 20.07 18.51 -24.34
CA LEU A 54 19.99 17.49 -23.30
C LEU A 54 21.25 16.61 -23.29
N THR A 55 21.65 16.14 -24.48
CA THR A 55 22.88 15.37 -24.71
C THR A 55 24.08 16.13 -24.17
N ALA A 56 24.22 17.40 -24.52
CA ALA A 56 25.34 18.21 -24.09
C ALA A 56 25.39 18.42 -22.56
N ILE A 57 24.24 18.64 -21.93
CA ILE A 57 24.11 18.75 -20.47
C ILE A 57 24.54 17.44 -19.82
N CYS A 58 23.91 16.33 -20.21
CA CYS A 58 24.13 15.02 -19.59
C CYS A 58 25.54 14.49 -19.83
N THR A 59 26.12 14.76 -21.00
CA THR A 59 27.52 14.40 -21.34
C THR A 59 28.51 15.23 -20.52
N HIS A 60 28.30 16.53 -20.38
CA HIS A 60 29.15 17.38 -19.53
C HIS A 60 29.10 16.94 -18.06
N LEU A 61 27.92 16.54 -17.62
CA LEU A 61 27.67 15.95 -16.32
C LEU A 61 28.11 14.48 -16.22
N LYS A 62 28.75 13.89 -17.25
CA LYS A 62 29.13 12.47 -17.32
C LYS A 62 28.05 11.52 -16.76
N MET A 63 26.80 11.78 -17.10
CA MET A 63 25.66 10.94 -16.70
C MET A 63 25.65 9.66 -17.53
N PRO A 64 25.44 8.48 -16.92
CA PRO A 64 25.27 7.23 -17.66
C PRO A 64 24.20 7.35 -18.74
N GLU A 65 24.54 6.98 -19.97
CA GLU A 65 23.67 7.16 -21.14
C GLU A 65 22.29 6.53 -20.98
N ALA A 66 22.21 5.36 -20.34
CA ALA A 66 20.96 4.65 -20.08
C ALA A 66 19.90 5.49 -19.34
N LEU A 67 20.31 6.54 -18.60
CA LEU A 67 19.41 7.34 -17.78
C LEU A 67 18.70 8.46 -18.54
N TRP A 68 19.26 8.93 -19.67
CA TRP A 68 18.78 10.12 -20.36
C TRP A 68 18.61 9.94 -21.87
N ARG A 69 19.30 8.97 -22.48
CA ARG A 69 19.21 8.67 -23.91
C ARG A 69 17.80 8.30 -24.42
N PRO A 70 16.91 7.65 -23.64
CA PRO A 70 15.52 7.44 -24.07
C PRO A 70 14.74 8.73 -24.37
N PHE A 71 15.13 9.87 -23.77
CA PHE A 71 14.50 11.18 -24.00
C PHE A 71 14.99 11.89 -25.27
N GLU A 72 15.85 11.24 -26.06
CA GLU A 72 16.20 11.68 -27.43
C GLU A 72 15.17 11.23 -28.46
N VAL A 73 14.44 10.14 -28.18
CA VAL A 73 13.47 9.56 -29.12
C VAL A 73 12.23 10.43 -29.21
N GLU A 74 11.85 10.86 -30.41
CA GLU A 74 10.74 11.81 -30.63
C GLU A 74 9.42 11.35 -30.00
N SER A 75 9.09 10.06 -30.09
CA SER A 75 7.88 9.50 -29.46
C SER A 75 7.87 9.59 -27.93
N VAL A 76 9.05 9.56 -27.28
CA VAL A 76 9.20 9.76 -25.83
C VAL A 76 9.15 11.24 -25.49
N ARG A 77 9.71 12.10 -26.36
CA ARG A 77 9.67 13.56 -26.21
C ARG A 77 8.25 14.10 -26.30
N SER A 78 7.46 13.64 -27.26
CA SER A 78 6.04 14.01 -27.38
C SER A 78 5.23 13.57 -26.15
N ARG A 79 5.49 12.36 -25.63
CA ARG A 79 4.86 11.86 -24.38
C ARG A 79 5.26 12.66 -23.14
N ALA A 80 6.54 12.99 -23.00
CA ALA A 80 7.04 13.79 -21.88
C ALA A 80 6.46 15.21 -21.88
N VAL A 81 6.29 15.82 -23.06
CA VAL A 81 5.63 17.14 -23.20
C VAL A 81 4.15 17.04 -22.80
N ILE A 82 3.44 16.00 -23.26
CA ILE A 82 2.04 15.74 -22.86
C ILE A 82 1.90 15.52 -21.35
N GLU A 83 2.81 14.76 -20.71
CA GLU A 83 2.85 14.57 -19.24
C GLU A 83 3.11 15.88 -18.47
N THR A 84 3.77 16.84 -19.10
CA THR A 84 4.11 18.14 -18.49
C THR A 84 2.99 19.17 -18.68
N GLU A 85 2.30 19.15 -19.82
CA GLU A 85 1.10 19.96 -20.09
C GLU A 85 -0.13 19.44 -19.31
N LEU A 86 -0.22 18.13 -19.05
CA LEU A 86 -1.19 17.50 -18.15
C LEU A 86 -0.76 17.51 -16.67
N GLY A 87 0.31 18.22 -16.34
CA GLY A 87 1.07 18.18 -15.08
C GLY A 87 0.34 18.63 -13.80
N ALA A 88 -0.99 18.60 -13.74
CA ALA A 88 -1.77 18.89 -12.55
C ALA A 88 -2.71 17.75 -12.07
N VAL A 89 -3.00 16.66 -12.82
CA VAL A 89 -4.08 15.71 -12.39
C VAL A 89 -3.89 14.21 -12.72
N ALA A 90 -2.68 13.68 -12.93
CA ALA A 90 -2.55 12.22 -13.16
C ALA A 90 -2.50 11.41 -11.85
N ARG A 91 -3.67 11.16 -11.22
CA ARG A 91 -3.80 10.19 -10.11
C ARG A 91 -3.52 8.77 -10.67
N PRO A 92 -2.57 7.99 -10.10
CA PRO A 92 -2.31 6.61 -10.58
C PRO A 92 -3.58 5.77 -10.43
N PRO A 93 -3.89 4.82 -11.33
CA PRO A 93 -5.15 4.05 -11.31
C PRO A 93 -5.36 3.33 -9.96
N PRO A 94 -6.62 3.07 -9.56
CA PRO A 94 -6.93 2.49 -8.25
C PRO A 94 -6.26 1.12 -8.14
N ARG A 95 -5.58 0.84 -7.03
CA ARG A 95 -4.85 -0.41 -6.83
C ARG A 95 -5.71 -1.49 -6.19
N PHE A 96 -6.69 -1.10 -5.38
CA PHE A 96 -7.52 -2.03 -4.64
C PHE A 96 -8.99 -1.66 -4.81
N ILE A 97 -9.72 -2.46 -5.59
CA ILE A 97 -11.17 -2.33 -5.70
C ILE A 97 -11.81 -3.54 -5.01
N ALA A 98 -12.90 -3.32 -4.29
CA ALA A 98 -13.67 -4.42 -3.71
C ALA A 98 -15.11 -4.38 -4.21
N VAL A 99 -15.72 -5.55 -4.35
CA VAL A 99 -17.12 -5.70 -4.77
C VAL A 99 -17.93 -6.29 -3.63
N ALA A 100 -18.93 -5.54 -3.19
CA ALA A 100 -19.79 -5.86 -2.05
C ALA A 100 -21.22 -6.21 -2.50
N GLY A 101 -21.95 -6.93 -1.66
CA GLY A 101 -23.39 -7.08 -1.80
C GLY A 101 -23.96 -8.45 -1.47
N LEU A 102 -25.29 -8.50 -1.41
CA LEU A 102 -26.06 -9.66 -0.95
C LEU A 102 -25.75 -10.95 -1.70
N MET A 103 -25.89 -12.11 -1.05
CA MET A 103 -25.85 -13.39 -1.75
C MET A 103 -26.86 -13.39 -2.92
N GLY A 104 -26.44 -13.80 -4.10
CA GLY A 104 -27.31 -13.77 -5.29
C GLY A 104 -27.37 -12.42 -6.02
N SER A 105 -26.71 -11.36 -5.54
CA SER A 105 -26.62 -10.06 -6.24
C SER A 105 -25.88 -10.16 -7.57
N GLY A 106 -24.94 -11.10 -7.70
CA GLY A 106 -24.11 -11.28 -8.89
C GLY A 106 -22.71 -10.66 -8.78
N LYS A 107 -22.33 -10.15 -7.60
CA LYS A 107 -21.00 -9.61 -7.30
C LYS A 107 -19.81 -10.45 -7.80
N THR A 108 -19.87 -11.78 -7.69
CA THR A 108 -18.80 -12.67 -8.16
C THR A 108 -18.61 -12.62 -9.67
N THR A 109 -19.71 -12.51 -10.42
CA THR A 109 -19.69 -12.34 -11.88
C THR A 109 -19.10 -10.98 -12.24
N LEU A 110 -19.55 -9.92 -11.56
CA LEU A 110 -19.07 -8.56 -11.79
C LEU A 110 -17.58 -8.43 -11.48
N ALA A 111 -17.16 -8.89 -10.30
CA ALA A 111 -15.76 -8.83 -9.84
C ALA A 111 -14.80 -9.51 -10.82
N ARG A 112 -15.17 -10.70 -11.32
CA ARG A 112 -14.35 -11.42 -12.32
C ARG A 112 -14.25 -10.65 -13.64
N LYS A 113 -15.36 -10.07 -14.11
CA LYS A 113 -15.39 -9.32 -15.37
C LYS A 113 -14.60 -8.02 -15.27
N ILE A 114 -14.78 -7.25 -14.21
CA ILE A 114 -14.01 -6.02 -13.98
C ILE A 114 -12.51 -6.36 -13.84
N ALA A 115 -12.17 -7.43 -13.12
CA ALA A 115 -10.79 -7.88 -13.01
C ALA A 115 -10.17 -8.20 -14.38
N ALA A 116 -10.89 -8.94 -15.22
CA ALA A 116 -10.45 -9.27 -16.57
C ALA A 116 -10.31 -8.01 -17.45
N SER A 117 -11.30 -7.11 -17.42
CA SER A 117 -11.30 -5.89 -18.24
C SER A 117 -10.20 -4.90 -17.84
N LEU A 118 -9.90 -4.76 -16.54
CA LEU A 118 -8.86 -3.86 -16.03
C LEU A 118 -7.46 -4.50 -15.99
N GLY A 119 -7.36 -5.82 -16.18
CA GLY A 119 -6.13 -6.58 -16.01
C GLY A 119 -5.67 -6.68 -14.55
N TYR A 120 -6.60 -6.78 -13.60
CA TYR A 120 -6.34 -6.86 -12.16
C TYR A 120 -6.43 -8.32 -11.68
N SER A 121 -5.69 -8.64 -10.62
CA SER A 121 -5.78 -9.94 -9.95
C SER A 121 -7.13 -10.07 -9.24
N TYR A 122 -7.91 -11.08 -9.61
CA TYR A 122 -9.18 -11.40 -8.96
C TYR A 122 -8.93 -12.22 -7.68
N LEU A 123 -9.34 -11.71 -6.52
CA LEU A 123 -9.29 -12.42 -5.25
C LEU A 123 -10.68 -12.98 -4.91
N PRO A 124 -10.91 -14.30 -5.08
CA PRO A 124 -12.18 -14.93 -4.78
C PRO A 124 -12.38 -15.13 -3.28
N SER A 125 -13.63 -15.36 -2.88
CA SER A 125 -13.93 -15.86 -1.54
C SER A 125 -13.24 -17.21 -1.29
N SER A 126 -12.55 -17.34 -0.14
CA SER A 126 -11.73 -18.50 0.26
C SER A 126 -12.47 -19.83 0.06
N VAL A 127 -11.78 -20.81 -0.51
CA VAL A 127 -12.28 -22.19 -0.67
C VAL A 127 -12.20 -22.90 0.67
N THR A 128 -11.07 -22.85 1.36
CA THR A 128 -10.85 -23.46 2.68
C THR A 128 -11.82 -22.93 3.73
N ALA A 129 -12.13 -21.63 3.72
CA ALA A 129 -13.11 -21.08 4.66
C ALA A 129 -14.54 -21.60 4.39
N LYS A 130 -14.85 -22.06 3.17
CA LYS A 130 -16.17 -22.64 2.86
C LYS A 130 -16.36 -24.01 3.48
N ASP A 131 -15.29 -24.71 3.86
CA ASP A 131 -15.38 -26.00 4.55
C ASP A 131 -16.10 -25.86 5.90
N TYR A 132 -16.03 -24.68 6.54
CA TYR A 132 -16.76 -24.38 7.77
C TYR A 132 -18.28 -24.19 7.56
N LEU A 133 -18.76 -24.06 6.33
CA LEU A 133 -20.18 -23.77 6.09
C LEU A 133 -21.10 -24.95 6.42
N SER A 134 -20.64 -26.20 6.22
CA SER A 134 -21.39 -27.39 6.63
C SER A 134 -21.55 -27.45 8.15
N ASP A 135 -20.49 -27.12 8.88
CA ASP A 135 -20.47 -27.10 10.34
C ASP A 135 -21.30 -25.95 10.90
N LEU A 136 -21.21 -24.78 10.27
CA LEU A 136 -22.07 -23.63 10.55
C LEU A 136 -23.55 -23.96 10.38
N ASN A 137 -23.91 -24.73 9.35
CA ASN A 137 -25.28 -25.16 9.11
C ASN A 137 -25.77 -26.15 10.17
N SER A 138 -24.91 -27.06 10.65
CA SER A 138 -25.29 -28.08 11.61
C SER A 138 -25.41 -27.53 13.04
N ASN A 139 -24.50 -26.64 13.46
CA ASN A 139 -24.55 -26.02 14.78
C ASN A 139 -24.03 -24.56 14.73
N PRO A 140 -24.92 -23.59 14.42
CA PRO A 140 -24.53 -22.20 14.32
C PRO A 140 -23.93 -21.62 15.61
N ARG A 141 -24.41 -22.03 16.79
CA ARG A 141 -23.88 -21.52 18.07
C ARG A 141 -22.45 -21.97 18.31
N ARG A 142 -22.08 -23.15 17.85
CA ARG A 142 -20.72 -23.69 18.01
C ARG A 142 -19.76 -23.14 16.97
N TRP A 143 -20.21 -22.92 15.73
CA TRP A 143 -19.31 -22.72 14.59
C TRP A 143 -19.35 -21.33 13.97
N ALA A 144 -20.28 -20.44 14.38
CA ALA A 144 -20.39 -19.10 13.80
C ALA A 144 -19.11 -18.28 13.99
N PHE A 145 -18.51 -18.31 15.19
CA PHE A 145 -17.29 -17.55 15.48
C PHE A 145 -16.10 -18.03 14.64
N GLU A 146 -15.84 -19.33 14.63
CA GLU A 146 -14.75 -19.95 13.86
C GLU A 146 -14.93 -19.72 12.37
N THR A 147 -16.16 -19.81 11.87
CA THR A 147 -16.46 -19.52 10.47
C THR A 147 -16.14 -18.06 10.13
N GLN A 148 -16.59 -17.10 10.95
CA GLN A 148 -16.27 -15.69 10.71
C GLN A 148 -14.77 -15.43 10.75
N LEU A 149 -14.07 -16.03 11.71
CA LEU A 149 -12.63 -15.93 11.85
C LEU A 149 -11.90 -16.49 10.61
N ALA A 150 -12.30 -17.68 10.15
CA ALA A 150 -11.70 -18.32 8.98
C ALA A 150 -11.86 -17.48 7.71
N PHE A 151 -13.08 -16.97 7.44
CA PHE A 151 -13.32 -16.10 6.28
C PHE A 151 -12.53 -14.80 6.36
N PHE A 152 -12.50 -14.16 7.53
CA PHE A 152 -11.79 -12.89 7.72
C PHE A 152 -10.27 -13.06 7.56
N CYS A 153 -9.66 -14.00 8.29
CA CYS A 153 -8.21 -14.22 8.27
C CYS A 153 -7.71 -14.61 6.87
N HIS A 154 -8.36 -15.56 6.20
CA HIS A 154 -7.96 -15.95 4.84
C HIS A 154 -8.00 -14.75 3.89
N LYS A 155 -9.07 -13.95 3.96
CA LYS A 155 -9.24 -12.78 3.10
C LYS A 155 -8.16 -11.73 3.39
N ALA A 156 -7.91 -11.45 4.66
CA ALA A 156 -6.90 -10.48 5.09
C ALA A 156 -5.50 -10.90 4.63
N ILE A 157 -5.15 -12.18 4.75
CA ILE A 157 -3.88 -12.73 4.26
C ILE A 157 -3.77 -12.61 2.73
N GLN A 158 -4.80 -13.00 1.97
CA GLN A 158 -4.80 -12.90 0.51
C GLN A 158 -4.63 -11.45 0.03
N VAL A 159 -5.32 -10.50 0.66
CA VAL A 159 -5.19 -9.08 0.36
C VAL A 159 -3.77 -8.61 0.68
N ASN A 160 -3.22 -8.98 1.83
CA ASN A 160 -1.85 -8.64 2.21
C ASN A 160 -0.83 -9.14 1.19
N GLU A 161 -0.91 -10.42 0.83
CA GLU A 161 0.01 -11.06 -0.10
C GLU A 161 -0.03 -10.39 -1.48
N ALA A 162 -1.23 -10.18 -2.04
CA ALA A 162 -1.37 -9.58 -3.35
C ALA A 162 -0.88 -8.12 -3.37
N LEU A 163 -1.20 -7.34 -2.33
CA LEU A 163 -0.72 -5.95 -2.22
C LEU A 163 0.79 -5.87 -1.99
N SER A 164 1.37 -6.81 -1.24
CA SER A 164 2.83 -6.89 -1.01
C SER A 164 3.60 -7.15 -2.31
N ARG A 165 2.99 -7.87 -3.27
CA ARG A 165 3.52 -8.08 -4.63
C ARG A 165 3.27 -6.91 -5.57
N SER A 166 2.74 -5.81 -5.05
CA SER A 166 2.34 -4.64 -5.83
C SER A 166 1.30 -4.93 -6.92
N GLU A 167 0.51 -6.00 -6.75
CA GLU A 167 -0.59 -6.31 -7.67
C GLU A 167 -1.73 -5.29 -7.51
N ARG A 168 -2.47 -5.08 -8.61
CA ARG A 168 -3.76 -4.40 -8.55
C ARG A 168 -4.83 -5.47 -8.40
N ILE A 169 -5.75 -5.30 -7.46
CA ILE A 169 -6.64 -6.38 -7.04
C ILE A 169 -8.11 -5.99 -7.12
N ILE A 170 -8.94 -6.96 -7.50
CA ILE A 170 -10.39 -6.93 -7.30
C ILE A 170 -10.76 -7.98 -6.26
N LEU A 171 -11.28 -7.53 -5.12
CA LEU A 171 -11.70 -8.41 -4.03
C LEU A 171 -13.21 -8.71 -4.08
N ASP A 172 -13.58 -10.00 -4.09
CA ASP A 172 -14.96 -10.45 -3.94
C ASP A 172 -15.33 -10.55 -2.46
N ARG A 173 -16.18 -9.60 -1.99
CA ARG A 173 -16.58 -9.37 -0.59
C ARG A 173 -15.48 -8.72 0.26
N THR A 174 -15.75 -7.53 0.79
CA THR A 174 -14.85 -6.72 1.61
C THR A 174 -14.60 -7.35 2.98
N LEU A 175 -13.54 -6.90 3.67
CA LEU A 175 -13.30 -7.24 5.09
C LEU A 175 -14.33 -6.59 6.02
N THR A 176 -14.83 -5.40 5.67
CA THR A 176 -15.81 -4.67 6.47
C THR A 176 -17.19 -5.33 6.43
N GLU A 177 -17.56 -5.98 5.33
CA GLU A 177 -18.76 -6.81 5.24
C GLU A 177 -18.72 -7.97 6.25
N ASP A 178 -17.56 -8.62 6.45
CA ASP A 178 -17.45 -9.73 7.41
C ASP A 178 -17.76 -9.29 8.84
N ILE A 179 -17.50 -8.03 9.18
CA ILE A 179 -17.74 -7.49 10.53
C ILE A 179 -19.14 -6.93 10.63
N HIS A 180 -19.46 -5.96 9.79
CA HIS A 180 -20.66 -5.14 9.91
C HIS A 180 -21.92 -5.82 9.37
N VAL A 181 -21.77 -6.86 8.56
CA VAL A 181 -22.89 -7.63 8.04
C VAL A 181 -22.91 -9.03 8.65
N PHE A 182 -21.89 -9.85 8.39
CA PHE A 182 -21.98 -11.28 8.73
C PHE A 182 -21.76 -11.57 10.20
N ALA A 183 -20.71 -11.05 10.84
CA ALA A 183 -20.50 -11.24 12.27
C ALA A 183 -21.64 -10.61 13.09
N LYS A 184 -22.07 -9.38 12.75
CA LYS A 184 -23.24 -8.75 13.38
C LYS A 184 -24.51 -9.57 13.27
N TYR A 185 -24.76 -10.22 12.12
CA TYR A 185 -25.89 -11.14 11.99
C TYR A 185 -25.84 -12.25 13.03
N PHE A 186 -24.72 -12.95 13.16
CA PHE A 186 -24.59 -14.05 14.12
C PHE A 186 -24.65 -13.59 15.58
N VAL A 187 -24.12 -12.40 15.91
CA VAL A 187 -24.31 -11.78 17.22
C VAL A 187 -25.79 -11.50 17.49
N SER A 188 -26.51 -10.92 16.53
CA SER A 188 -27.94 -10.60 16.66
C SER A 188 -28.83 -11.84 16.88
N LYS A 189 -28.37 -13.01 16.43
CA LYS A 189 -29.05 -14.30 16.63
C LYS A 189 -28.58 -15.04 17.89
N GLY A 190 -27.64 -14.48 18.65
CA GLY A 190 -27.06 -15.14 19.83
C GLY A 190 -26.20 -16.35 19.47
N HIS A 191 -25.67 -16.41 18.24
CA HIS A 191 -24.76 -17.47 17.78
C HIS A 191 -23.29 -17.14 18.04
N ILE A 192 -22.97 -15.86 18.26
CA ILE A 192 -21.66 -15.40 18.73
C ILE A 192 -21.90 -14.62 20.02
N GLU A 193 -21.23 -15.04 21.09
CA GLU A 193 -21.27 -14.34 22.37
C GLU A 193 -20.53 -13.00 22.30
N LYS A 194 -20.95 -12.05 23.14
CA LYS A 194 -20.34 -10.71 23.19
C LYS A 194 -18.82 -10.78 23.36
N ARG A 195 -18.32 -11.59 24.30
CA ARG A 195 -16.89 -11.74 24.56
C ARG A 195 -16.12 -12.20 23.32
N ALA A 196 -16.66 -13.19 22.60
CA ALA A 196 -16.04 -13.69 21.37
C ALA A 196 -16.08 -12.62 20.25
N PHE A 197 -17.18 -11.87 20.16
CA PHE A 197 -17.27 -10.76 19.21
C PHE A 197 -16.28 -9.64 19.52
N ASP A 198 -16.08 -9.29 20.80
CA ASP A 198 -15.10 -8.29 21.22
C ASP A 198 -13.67 -8.72 20.81
N THR A 199 -13.31 -9.99 21.02
CA THR A 199 -12.04 -10.56 20.53
C THR A 199 -11.92 -10.52 19.01
N TYR A 200 -13.01 -10.81 18.29
CA TYR A 200 -13.04 -10.70 16.83
C TYR A 200 -12.80 -9.25 16.34
N LEU A 201 -13.37 -8.26 17.03
CA LEU A 201 -13.15 -6.84 16.72
C LEU A 201 -11.71 -6.41 17.01
N GLU A 202 -11.11 -6.84 18.11
CA GLU A 202 -9.70 -6.57 18.43
C GLU A 202 -8.78 -7.11 17.33
N LEU A 203 -8.99 -8.36 16.92
CA LEU A 203 -8.25 -8.96 15.81
C LEU A 203 -8.44 -8.20 14.50
N ALA A 204 -9.68 -7.89 14.15
CA ALA A 204 -9.98 -7.12 12.94
C ALA A 204 -9.32 -5.74 12.96
N SER A 205 -9.29 -5.08 14.11
CA SER A 205 -8.63 -3.78 14.29
C SER A 205 -7.13 -3.86 14.03
N PHE A 206 -6.48 -4.98 14.38
CA PHE A 206 -5.07 -5.20 14.08
C PHE A 206 -4.82 -5.30 12.57
N PHE A 207 -5.67 -6.03 11.84
CA PHE A 207 -5.59 -6.11 10.38
C PHE A 207 -5.91 -4.78 9.70
N PHE A 208 -6.91 -4.01 10.16
CA PHE A 208 -7.20 -2.70 9.56
C PHE A 208 -6.12 -1.64 9.81
N LYS A 209 -5.28 -1.80 10.84
CA LYS A 209 -4.10 -0.95 11.04
C LYS A 209 -2.98 -1.23 10.04
N THR A 210 -2.98 -2.41 9.43
CA THR A 210 -1.87 -2.90 8.58
C THR A 210 -2.26 -3.02 7.11
N LEU A 211 -3.53 -3.29 6.82
CA LEU A 211 -4.07 -3.39 5.46
C LEU A 211 -4.73 -2.08 5.04
N PRO A 212 -4.46 -1.58 3.82
CA PRO A 212 -5.16 -0.43 3.30
C PRO A 212 -6.64 -0.78 3.08
N ALA A 213 -7.52 0.21 3.30
CA ALA A 213 -8.88 0.13 2.80
C ALA A 213 -8.87 0.05 1.25
N PRO A 214 -9.93 -0.50 0.63
CA PRO A 214 -10.11 -0.37 -0.81
C PRO A 214 -10.07 1.09 -1.25
N ASP A 215 -9.58 1.35 -2.45
CA ASP A 215 -9.68 2.65 -3.10
C ASP A 215 -11.13 2.97 -3.47
N ILE A 216 -11.83 1.95 -3.99
CA ILE A 216 -13.23 1.99 -4.40
C ILE A 216 -13.92 0.70 -3.96
N VAL A 217 -15.13 0.83 -3.42
CA VAL A 217 -16.06 -0.28 -3.19
C VAL A 217 -17.25 -0.17 -4.13
N ILE A 218 -17.52 -1.24 -4.87
CA ILE A 218 -18.70 -1.36 -5.75
C ILE A 218 -19.74 -2.21 -5.05
N TYR A 219 -20.82 -1.58 -4.59
CA TYR A 219 -21.96 -2.24 -3.98
C TYR A 219 -22.97 -2.68 -5.04
N CYS A 220 -23.11 -4.00 -5.22
CA CYS A 220 -24.11 -4.59 -6.09
C CYS A 220 -25.48 -4.58 -5.39
N GLU A 221 -26.24 -3.52 -5.59
CA GLU A 221 -27.57 -3.34 -5.04
C GLU A 221 -28.52 -4.38 -5.65
N CYS A 222 -29.26 -5.11 -4.80
CA CYS A 222 -30.14 -6.17 -5.26
C CYS A 222 -31.31 -6.33 -4.27
N ALA A 223 -32.54 -6.32 -4.79
CA ALA A 223 -33.71 -6.56 -3.94
C ALA A 223 -33.63 -7.96 -3.32
N PRO A 224 -34.04 -8.14 -2.05
CA PRO A 224 -34.04 -9.45 -1.40
C PRO A 224 -34.83 -10.52 -2.17
N SER A 225 -35.97 -10.14 -2.75
CA SER A 225 -36.79 -11.02 -3.61
C SER A 225 -36.02 -11.50 -4.85
N THR A 226 -35.31 -10.59 -5.52
CA THR A 226 -34.44 -10.91 -6.66
C THR A 226 -33.31 -11.86 -6.25
N ALA A 227 -32.65 -11.57 -5.13
CA ALA A 227 -31.57 -12.40 -4.58
C ALA A 227 -32.05 -13.82 -4.26
N ILE A 228 -33.17 -13.96 -3.55
CA ILE A 228 -33.80 -15.26 -3.22
C ILE A 228 -34.09 -16.05 -4.49
N ARG A 229 -34.75 -15.43 -5.48
CA ARG A 229 -35.05 -16.08 -6.77
C ARG A 229 -33.78 -16.56 -7.48
N ARG A 230 -32.71 -15.75 -7.48
CA ARG A 230 -31.42 -16.10 -8.09
C ARG A 230 -30.71 -17.23 -7.35
N ILE A 231 -30.78 -17.26 -6.01
CA ILE A 231 -30.19 -18.33 -5.20
C ILE A 231 -30.93 -19.65 -5.44
N GLN A 232 -32.25 -19.64 -5.41
CA GLN A 232 -33.09 -20.84 -5.66
C GLN A 232 -32.79 -21.44 -7.04
N LYS A 233 -32.62 -20.61 -8.07
CA LYS A 233 -32.28 -21.06 -9.43
C LYS A 233 -30.92 -21.76 -9.52
N ARG A 234 -29.98 -21.48 -8.61
CA ARG A 234 -28.62 -22.05 -8.61
C ARG A 234 -28.54 -23.45 -7.97
N ARG A 235 -29.58 -23.92 -7.28
CA ARG A 235 -29.67 -25.26 -6.66
C ARG A 235 -28.39 -25.68 -5.89
N ARG A 236 -27.95 -24.88 -4.91
CA ARG A 236 -26.87 -25.29 -3.98
C ARG A 236 -27.43 -26.08 -2.81
N ASP A 237 -26.65 -27.03 -2.30
CA ASP A 237 -27.01 -27.92 -1.19
C ASP A 237 -27.08 -27.21 0.19
N ASP A 238 -26.69 -25.93 0.24
CA ASP A 238 -26.54 -25.12 1.46
C ASP A 238 -27.87 -24.46 1.93
N GLN A 239 -28.97 -25.22 2.04
CA GLN A 239 -30.33 -24.66 2.13
C GLN A 239 -30.62 -23.78 3.38
N PHE A 240 -29.96 -24.01 4.53
CA PHE A 240 -30.26 -23.28 5.78
C PHE A 240 -29.76 -21.81 5.75
N LEU A 241 -28.54 -21.57 5.26
CA LEU A 241 -27.96 -20.23 5.05
C LEU A 241 -28.63 -19.43 3.92
N HIS A 242 -29.67 -19.96 3.28
CA HIS A 242 -30.35 -19.34 2.16
C HIS A 242 -31.87 -19.21 2.35
N SER A 243 -32.38 -19.33 3.58
CA SER A 243 -33.79 -19.07 3.86
C SER A 243 -34.19 -17.62 3.52
N PRO A 244 -35.42 -17.37 3.04
CA PRO A 244 -35.89 -16.01 2.74
C PRO A 244 -35.74 -15.03 3.90
N GLN A 245 -36.00 -15.46 5.13
CA GLN A 245 -35.86 -14.64 6.34
C GLN A 245 -34.40 -14.29 6.63
N HIS A 246 -33.47 -15.23 6.44
CA HIS A 246 -32.04 -14.96 6.58
C HIS A 246 -31.59 -13.91 5.56
N ILE A 247 -31.93 -14.09 4.27
CA ILE A 247 -31.55 -13.14 3.21
C ILE A 247 -32.12 -11.74 3.49
N LYS A 248 -33.36 -11.62 3.96
CA LYS A 248 -33.95 -10.34 4.38
C LYS A 248 -33.21 -9.70 5.56
N SER A 249 -32.79 -10.51 6.54
CA SER A 249 -32.03 -10.01 7.70
C SER A 249 -30.66 -9.47 7.29
N ILE A 250 -29.97 -10.18 6.40
CA ILE A 250 -28.68 -9.75 5.85
C ILE A 250 -28.84 -8.49 4.99
N ALA A 251 -29.90 -8.40 4.19
CA ALA A 251 -30.18 -7.21 3.39
C ALA A 251 -30.32 -5.94 4.24
N LYS A 252 -31.03 -6.02 5.37
CA LYS A 252 -31.12 -4.90 6.31
C LYS A 252 -29.76 -4.48 6.87
N LEU A 253 -28.89 -5.44 7.18
CA LEU A 253 -27.53 -5.14 7.65
C LEU A 253 -26.67 -4.50 6.54
N TYR A 254 -26.91 -4.80 5.26
CA TYR A 254 -26.30 -4.08 4.15
C TYR A 254 -26.83 -2.64 4.02
N GLU A 255 -28.12 -2.40 4.22
CA GLU A 255 -28.69 -1.05 4.26
C GLU A 255 -28.03 -0.21 5.37
N ASP A 256 -27.92 -0.78 6.57
CA ASP A 256 -27.24 -0.13 7.70
C ASP A 256 -25.75 0.12 7.41
N TRP A 257 -25.05 -0.87 6.83
CA TRP A 257 -23.64 -0.78 6.49
C TRP A 257 -23.37 0.28 5.42
N THR A 258 -24.12 0.28 4.32
CA THR A 258 -23.96 1.27 3.23
C THR A 258 -24.23 2.69 3.70
N THR A 259 -25.21 2.89 4.59
CA THR A 259 -25.55 4.21 5.15
C THR A 259 -24.45 4.75 6.07
N SER A 260 -23.73 3.88 6.77
CA SER A 260 -22.68 4.24 7.73
C SER A 260 -21.26 4.13 7.18
N TYR A 261 -21.10 3.75 5.91
CA TYR A 261 -19.79 3.47 5.30
C TYR A 261 -19.00 4.75 5.01
N GLN A 262 -17.78 4.84 5.54
CA GLN A 262 -16.89 6.00 5.33
C GLN A 262 -15.43 5.63 5.05
N ASP A 263 -15.10 4.35 4.92
CA ASP A 263 -13.69 3.92 4.82
C ASP A 263 -13.05 4.29 3.48
N SER A 264 -13.85 4.29 2.39
CA SER A 264 -13.41 4.55 1.01
C SER A 264 -14.56 5.03 0.12
N THR A 265 -14.29 5.37 -1.14
CA THR A 265 -15.36 5.72 -2.09
C THR A 265 -16.27 4.51 -2.36
N LEU A 266 -17.56 4.64 -2.06
CA LEU A 266 -18.60 3.64 -2.24
C LEU A 266 -19.54 4.01 -3.39
N LEU A 267 -19.60 3.14 -4.38
CA LEU A 267 -20.44 3.29 -5.57
C LEU A 267 -21.47 2.16 -5.63
N ALA A 268 -22.74 2.49 -5.77
CA ALA A 268 -23.82 1.54 -6.00
C ALA A 268 -23.98 1.23 -7.48
N LEU A 269 -24.30 -0.03 -7.77
CA LEU A 269 -24.69 -0.50 -9.10
C LEU A 269 -25.98 -1.32 -8.98
N ASP A 270 -27.03 -0.91 -9.71
CA ASP A 270 -28.36 -1.52 -9.61
C ASP A 270 -28.47 -2.88 -10.33
N GLY A 271 -28.38 -3.95 -9.55
CA GLY A 271 -28.48 -5.32 -10.03
C GLY A 271 -29.86 -5.85 -10.29
N ASN A 272 -30.89 -5.04 -10.08
CA ASN A 272 -32.24 -5.35 -10.53
C ASN A 272 -32.46 -4.92 -11.98
N ARG A 273 -31.78 -3.86 -12.42
CA ARG A 273 -31.88 -3.29 -13.77
C ARG A 273 -30.87 -3.88 -14.74
N PHE A 274 -29.66 -4.17 -14.28
CA PHE A 274 -28.54 -4.54 -15.12
C PHE A 274 -28.09 -5.99 -14.88
N ASP A 275 -27.71 -6.69 -15.96
CA ASP A 275 -27.16 -8.04 -15.90
C ASP A 275 -25.66 -8.04 -16.19
N TRP A 276 -24.86 -8.30 -15.16
CA TRP A 276 -23.40 -8.26 -15.22
C TRP A 276 -22.79 -9.24 -16.21
N ARG A 277 -23.55 -10.20 -16.73
CA ARG A 277 -23.09 -11.13 -17.76
C ARG A 277 -22.82 -10.42 -19.09
N GLU A 278 -23.47 -9.30 -19.34
CA GLU A 278 -23.27 -8.50 -20.54
C GLU A 278 -21.90 -7.79 -20.51
N GLN A 279 -21.15 -7.86 -21.60
CA GLN A 279 -19.79 -7.31 -21.66
C GLN A 279 -19.79 -5.78 -21.67
N VAL A 280 -20.73 -5.17 -22.40
CA VAL A 280 -20.90 -3.71 -22.49
C VAL A 280 -21.09 -3.07 -21.12
N ILE A 281 -21.82 -3.73 -20.22
CA ILE A 281 -22.06 -3.26 -18.85
C ILE A 281 -20.76 -3.26 -18.05
N ALA A 282 -19.97 -4.33 -18.12
CA ALA A 282 -18.69 -4.41 -17.42
C ALA A 282 -17.69 -3.35 -17.91
N GLU A 283 -17.62 -3.10 -19.22
CA GLU A 283 -16.76 -2.06 -19.81
C GLU A 283 -17.20 -0.66 -19.39
N THR A 284 -18.50 -0.41 -19.36
CA THR A 284 -19.06 0.88 -18.90
C THR A 284 -18.73 1.11 -17.43
N VAL A 285 -18.86 0.08 -16.58
CA VAL A 285 -18.47 0.15 -15.17
C VAL A 285 -16.97 0.44 -15.02
N CYS A 286 -16.09 -0.19 -15.82
CA CYS A 286 -14.65 0.09 -15.79
C CYS A 286 -14.34 1.56 -16.13
N ARG A 287 -14.98 2.11 -17.17
CA ARG A 287 -14.83 3.51 -17.55
C ARG A 287 -15.32 4.46 -16.44
N GLU A 288 -16.46 4.18 -15.82
CA GLU A 288 -16.99 5.03 -14.75
C GLU A 288 -16.15 4.95 -13.47
N ILE A 289 -15.55 3.79 -13.16
CA ILE A 289 -14.55 3.67 -12.08
C ILE A 289 -13.38 4.62 -12.33
N GLU A 290 -12.85 4.65 -13.55
CA GLU A 290 -11.75 5.55 -13.92
C GLU A 290 -12.15 7.03 -13.81
N ASN A 291 -13.35 7.40 -14.30
CA ASN A 291 -13.87 8.77 -14.21
C ASN A 291 -13.98 9.24 -12.76
N VAL A 292 -14.62 8.43 -11.90
CA VAL A 292 -14.77 8.74 -10.46
C VAL A 292 -13.41 8.82 -9.78
N TRP A 293 -12.49 7.92 -10.13
CA TRP A 293 -11.17 7.90 -9.53
C TRP A 293 -10.34 9.16 -9.87
N LEU A 294 -10.41 9.59 -11.12
CA LEU A 294 -9.73 10.77 -11.63
C LEU A 294 -10.41 12.08 -11.22
N GLY A 295 -11.60 12.03 -10.60
CA GLY A 295 -12.37 13.21 -10.24
C GLY A 295 -12.92 13.96 -11.46
N ILE A 296 -13.11 13.25 -12.58
CA ILE A 296 -13.72 13.81 -13.78
C ILE A 296 -15.22 13.89 -13.53
N GLU A 297 -15.73 15.07 -13.19
CA GLU A 297 -17.16 15.35 -13.25
C GLU A 297 -17.60 15.28 -14.71
N GLU A 298 -18.53 14.38 -15.05
CA GLU A 298 -19.14 14.42 -16.38
C GLU A 298 -19.87 15.76 -16.56
N PRO A 299 -19.74 16.44 -17.71
CA PRO A 299 -20.37 17.73 -18.01
C PRO A 299 -21.90 17.62 -18.22
N ALA A 300 -22.58 16.73 -17.49
CA ALA A 300 -24.01 16.48 -17.61
C ALA A 300 -24.89 17.61 -17.04
N GLN A 301 -24.34 18.52 -16.23
CA GLN A 301 -25.12 19.63 -15.66
C GLN A 301 -25.17 20.89 -16.55
N GLN A 302 -24.28 21.04 -17.53
CA GLN A 302 -24.24 22.26 -18.35
C GLN A 302 -25.13 22.18 -19.61
N LEU A 303 -25.39 20.97 -20.13
CA LEU A 303 -26.25 20.76 -21.30
C LEU A 303 -27.76 20.77 -20.96
N THR A 304 -28.13 20.45 -19.72
CA THR A 304 -29.54 20.44 -19.28
C THR A 304 -30.13 21.85 -19.10
N LEU A 305 -29.29 22.89 -19.03
CA LEU A 305 -29.74 24.29 -18.99
C LEU A 305 -30.19 24.79 -20.36
N PHE A 306 -29.63 24.26 -21.46
CA PHE A 306 -29.99 24.64 -22.82
C PHE A 306 -31.13 23.79 -23.40
N GLU A 307 -31.26 22.51 -23.01
CA GLU A 307 -32.38 21.66 -23.44
C GLU A 307 -33.75 22.12 -22.89
N LYS A 308 -33.77 22.81 -21.73
CA LYS A 308 -35.00 23.38 -21.17
C LYS A 308 -35.55 24.57 -21.96
N LEU A 309 -34.78 25.16 -22.87
CA LEU A 309 -35.20 26.31 -23.68
C LEU A 309 -35.77 25.92 -25.05
N GLU A 310 -35.59 24.67 -25.52
CA GLU A 310 -35.85 24.33 -26.93
C GLU A 310 -36.86 23.19 -27.20
N SER A 311 -37.74 22.81 -26.26
CA SER A 311 -38.76 21.79 -26.58
C SER A 311 -40.19 22.17 -26.22
N SER A 312 -40.76 23.05 -27.05
CA SER A 312 -42.20 23.06 -27.33
C SER A 312 -42.44 22.24 -28.61
N SER A 313 -42.80 20.95 -28.47
CA SER A 313 -43.67 20.17 -29.39
C SER A 313 -43.49 18.66 -29.18
N PRO A 314 -44.57 17.87 -29.02
CA PRO A 314 -44.48 16.42 -28.85
C PRO A 314 -44.75 15.69 -30.17
N LYS A 315 -43.78 14.93 -30.69
CA LYS A 315 -43.96 13.66 -31.44
C LYS A 315 -42.66 13.20 -32.12
N GLN A 316 -41.99 12.21 -31.51
CA GLN A 316 -41.42 11.01 -32.15
C GLN A 316 -40.49 10.30 -31.14
N LYS A 317 -41.00 9.23 -30.51
CA LYS A 317 -40.23 8.37 -29.60
C LYS A 317 -39.56 7.24 -30.40
N ARG A 318 -38.32 7.47 -30.86
CA ARG A 318 -37.31 6.44 -31.16
C ARG A 318 -35.97 7.12 -31.48
N HIS A 319 -35.20 7.39 -30.43
CA HIS A 319 -33.77 7.77 -30.34
C HIS A 319 -33.58 8.19 -28.85
N ASP A 320 -32.52 7.96 -28.09
CA ASP A 320 -31.19 7.35 -28.25
C ASP A 320 -30.78 6.90 -26.82
N LEU A 321 -30.29 5.67 -26.64
CA LEU A 321 -29.73 5.18 -25.36
C LEU A 321 -28.33 5.75 -25.06
N ARG A 322 -27.88 6.76 -25.81
CA ARG A 322 -26.54 7.34 -25.76
C ARG A 322 -26.41 8.60 -24.90
N ASN A 323 -27.51 9.15 -24.38
CA ASN A 323 -27.48 10.36 -23.56
C ASN A 323 -27.78 10.03 -22.08
N SER A 324 -26.71 9.98 -21.28
CA SER A 324 -26.66 10.32 -19.85
C SER A 324 -27.50 9.49 -18.86
N LEU A 325 -27.08 8.26 -18.57
CA LEU A 325 -27.37 7.59 -17.29
C LEU A 325 -26.11 6.85 -16.83
N SER A 326 -25.37 7.42 -15.88
CA SER A 326 -24.27 6.71 -15.23
C SER A 326 -24.79 5.43 -14.57
N LEU A 327 -24.08 4.32 -14.72
CA LEU A 327 -24.41 3.04 -14.09
C LEU A 327 -24.06 3.04 -12.60
N LEU A 328 -22.94 3.66 -12.24
CA LEU A 328 -22.44 3.83 -10.89
C LEU A 328 -23.06 5.08 -10.25
N ARG A 329 -23.80 4.86 -9.18
CA ARG A 329 -24.35 5.91 -8.34
C ARG A 329 -23.48 6.06 -7.09
N PRO A 330 -22.87 7.22 -6.81
CA PRO A 330 -22.13 7.41 -5.57
C PRO A 330 -23.05 7.33 -4.35
N ILE A 331 -22.74 6.44 -3.41
CA ILE A 331 -23.35 6.44 -2.05
C ILE A 331 -22.52 7.34 -1.14
N TYR A 332 -21.20 7.18 -1.19
CA TYR A 332 -20.26 8.00 -0.43
C TYR A 332 -19.00 8.20 -1.28
N VAL A 333 -18.63 9.45 -1.54
CA VAL A 333 -17.36 9.78 -2.19
C VAL A 333 -16.44 10.29 -1.10
N LYS A 334 -15.35 9.56 -0.86
CA LYS A 334 -14.36 9.99 0.13
C LYS A 334 -13.75 11.30 -0.36
N PRO A 335 -13.85 12.41 0.40
CA PRO A 335 -13.26 13.68 -0.02
C PRO A 335 -11.78 13.49 -0.32
N SER A 336 -11.28 14.12 -1.38
CA SER A 336 -9.85 14.20 -1.66
C SER A 336 -9.20 15.17 -0.66
N GLU A 337 -9.13 14.77 0.61
CA GLU A 337 -8.32 15.47 1.60
C GLU A 337 -6.85 15.31 1.23
N GLY A 338 -6.14 16.43 1.11
CA GLY A 338 -4.70 16.44 1.30
C GLY A 338 -4.41 15.74 2.63
N THR A 339 -3.79 14.56 2.55
CA THR A 339 -3.33 13.75 3.70
C THR A 339 -4.39 13.44 4.77
N SER A 340 -5.03 12.27 4.65
CA SER A 340 -5.83 11.66 5.72
C SER A 340 -5.01 11.49 7.02
N PRO A 341 -5.58 11.75 8.22
CA PRO A 341 -4.91 11.49 9.51
C PRO A 341 -4.78 9.99 9.87
N TYR A 342 -5.41 9.10 9.10
CA TYR A 342 -5.39 7.64 9.31
C TYR A 342 -4.87 6.86 8.09
N GLY A 343 -4.24 7.54 7.14
CA GLY A 343 -3.52 6.89 6.04
C GLY A 343 -2.14 6.43 6.49
N MET A 344 -2.01 5.23 7.07
CA MET A 344 -0.69 4.58 7.08
C MET A 344 -0.51 3.72 5.86
N ALA A 345 0.46 4.17 5.07
CA ALA A 345 1.14 3.49 3.99
C ALA A 345 0.22 2.93 2.90
N SER A 346 -0.04 3.78 1.89
CA SER A 346 0.29 3.29 0.55
C SER A 346 1.62 2.53 0.67
N VAL A 347 1.65 1.25 0.29
CA VAL A 347 2.90 0.64 -0.15
C VAL A 347 3.34 1.52 -1.30
N GLN A 348 4.08 2.58 -0.98
CA GLN A 348 4.81 3.31 -1.97
C GLN A 348 5.77 2.29 -2.56
N PRO A 349 5.99 2.32 -3.89
CA PRO A 349 7.11 1.59 -4.47
C PRO A 349 8.37 1.86 -3.63
N PRO A 350 9.36 0.96 -3.65
CA PRO A 350 10.63 1.16 -2.94
C PRO A 350 11.11 2.59 -3.15
N SER A 351 11.62 3.14 -2.05
CA SER A 351 11.76 4.56 -1.73
C SER A 351 11.92 5.52 -2.93
N THR A 352 11.28 6.68 -2.83
CA THR A 352 11.54 7.85 -3.69
C THR A 352 12.94 8.47 -3.47
N SER A 353 13.88 7.72 -2.89
CA SER A 353 15.28 8.11 -2.76
C SER A 353 16.02 7.66 -4.02
N ALA A 354 16.79 8.58 -4.62
CA ALA A 354 17.64 8.28 -5.78
C ALA A 354 18.77 7.26 -5.47
N TYR A 355 18.91 6.83 -4.22
CA TYR A 355 19.90 5.89 -3.70
C TYR A 355 19.23 4.82 -2.84
N PRO A 356 19.74 3.57 -2.88
CA PRO A 356 19.32 2.55 -1.94
C PRO A 356 19.58 3.03 -0.52
N THR A 357 18.61 2.85 0.36
CA THR A 357 18.63 3.32 1.73
C THR A 357 18.66 2.15 2.70
N ALA A 358 19.58 2.16 3.66
CA ALA A 358 19.67 1.19 4.74
C ALA A 358 19.08 1.76 6.04
N TYR A 359 18.19 1.02 6.67
CA TYR A 359 17.77 1.28 8.05
C TYR A 359 18.65 0.50 9.01
N ILE A 360 19.26 1.17 10.00
CA ILE A 360 20.11 0.53 10.99
C ILE A 360 19.32 0.38 12.30
N ALA A 361 18.76 -0.81 12.54
CA ALA A 361 18.07 -1.14 13.79
C ALA A 361 19.07 -1.57 14.86
N ALA A 362 19.02 -0.96 16.04
CA ALA A 362 19.90 -1.34 17.16
C ALA A 362 19.25 -1.10 18.54
N PRO A 363 19.71 -1.78 19.61
CA PRO A 363 19.27 -1.52 20.97
C PRO A 363 19.61 -0.10 21.44
N PHE A 364 18.65 0.57 22.09
CA PHE A 364 18.82 1.93 22.62
C PHE A 364 19.71 1.99 23.88
N THR A 365 19.78 0.92 24.67
CA THR A 365 20.57 0.89 25.90
C THR A 365 21.80 0.02 25.72
N ALA A 366 22.99 0.65 25.68
CA ALA A 366 24.28 -0.05 25.69
C ALA A 366 24.59 -0.78 27.02
N LYS A 367 23.57 -1.08 27.84
CA LYS A 367 23.60 -1.96 29.01
C LYS A 367 22.42 -2.94 28.92
N ALA A 368 22.47 -3.86 27.97
CA ALA A 368 21.65 -5.07 27.98
C ALA A 368 22.16 -6.11 29.02
N ASN A 369 22.75 -5.65 30.14
CA ASN A 369 23.40 -6.48 31.15
C ASN A 369 22.87 -6.26 32.58
N ALA A 370 21.81 -5.47 32.79
CA ALA A 370 21.17 -5.41 34.11
C ALA A 370 20.11 -6.51 34.20
N GLN A 371 20.33 -7.50 35.07
CA GLN A 371 19.28 -8.37 35.59
C GLN A 371 18.14 -7.48 36.11
N SER A 372 17.09 -7.28 35.31
CA SER A 372 15.85 -6.72 35.84
C SER A 372 15.12 -7.84 36.57
N ARG A 373 15.46 -7.96 37.86
CA ARG A 373 14.63 -8.63 38.86
C ARG A 373 13.34 -7.83 39.04
N SER A 374 12.38 -8.00 38.15
CA SER A 374 10.96 -7.77 38.45
C SER A 374 10.08 -8.49 37.44
N ARG A 375 9.28 -9.44 37.93
CA ARG A 375 8.10 -10.00 37.26
C ARG A 375 7.01 -8.93 37.19
N GLN A 376 7.23 -7.90 36.38
CA GLN A 376 6.16 -6.97 35.99
C GLN A 376 6.10 -6.95 34.47
N TYR A 377 4.90 -7.25 33.97
CA TYR A 377 4.55 -7.25 32.55
C TYR A 377 5.07 -5.98 31.87
N ASN A 378 6.16 -6.10 31.11
CA ASN A 378 6.63 -5.06 30.19
C ASN A 378 5.69 -5.05 28.99
N MET A 379 4.57 -4.35 29.13
CA MET A 379 3.80 -3.92 27.97
C MET A 379 4.70 -3.08 27.08
N ILE A 380 4.67 -3.36 25.77
CA ILE A 380 5.36 -2.62 24.69
C ILE A 380 5.09 -1.10 24.75
N PHE A 381 4.05 -0.70 25.49
CA PHE A 381 3.52 0.66 25.60
C PHE A 381 3.72 1.33 26.98
N SER A 382 4.75 0.95 27.75
CA SER A 382 5.02 1.65 29.02
C SER A 382 5.30 3.14 28.78
N SER A 383 4.83 4.00 29.68
CA SER A 383 4.91 5.47 29.60
C SER A 383 6.32 6.04 29.84
N ALA A 384 7.35 5.20 29.91
CA ALA A 384 8.73 5.65 30.08
C ALA A 384 9.26 6.28 28.77
N PRO A 385 10.08 7.34 28.85
CA PRO A 385 10.72 7.92 27.67
C PRO A 385 11.61 6.88 26.98
N HIS A 386 11.61 6.91 25.65
CA HIS A 386 12.39 5.98 24.86
C HIS A 386 13.90 6.09 25.15
N GLY A 387 14.61 4.96 25.20
CA GLY A 387 15.98 4.88 25.70
C GLY A 387 17.01 5.72 24.93
N LYS A 388 18.22 5.86 25.49
CA LYS A 388 19.31 6.70 24.94
C LYS A 388 20.60 5.92 24.68
N ILE A 389 21.17 6.10 23.49
CA ILE A 389 22.55 5.68 23.19
C ILE A 389 23.54 6.78 23.59
N SER A 390 24.30 6.51 24.65
CA SER A 390 25.39 7.38 25.11
C SER A 390 26.57 7.40 24.14
N ARG A 391 27.38 8.47 24.20
CA ARG A 391 28.68 8.52 23.50
C ARG A 391 29.57 7.39 24.03
N GLY A 392 30.29 6.70 23.15
CA GLY A 392 31.15 5.56 23.50
C GLY A 392 31.29 4.55 22.37
N LYS A 393 31.93 3.42 22.66
CA LYS A 393 32.29 2.37 21.68
C LYS A 393 31.10 1.87 20.84
N TYR A 394 29.95 1.66 21.48
CA TYR A 394 28.74 1.19 20.80
C TYR A 394 28.23 2.19 19.76
N ARG A 395 28.11 3.47 20.14
CA ARG A 395 27.74 4.55 19.22
C ARG A 395 28.73 4.69 18.07
N SER A 396 30.03 4.62 18.37
CA SER A 396 31.08 4.67 17.34
C SER A 396 30.97 3.51 16.36
N SER A 397 30.59 2.32 16.84
CA SER A 397 30.40 1.13 15.98
C SER A 397 29.22 1.31 15.03
N LEU A 398 28.08 1.84 15.51
CA LEU A 398 26.92 2.15 14.66
C LEU A 398 27.25 3.20 13.58
N LEU A 399 28.03 4.22 13.93
CA LEU A 399 28.52 5.23 12.97
C LEU A 399 29.53 4.63 11.97
N GLY A 400 30.32 3.64 12.40
CA GLY A 400 31.20 2.87 11.53
C GLY A 400 30.43 2.06 10.48
N ILE A 401 29.35 1.39 10.90
CA ILE A 401 28.43 0.66 10.02
C ILE A 401 27.81 1.62 9.00
N GLU A 402 27.33 2.77 9.47
CA GLU A 402 26.82 3.82 8.59
C GLU A 402 27.87 4.27 7.55
N THR A 403 29.11 4.48 7.98
CA THR A 403 30.20 4.90 7.09
C THR A 403 30.52 3.85 6.04
N ALA A 404 30.48 2.56 6.39
CA ALA A 404 30.70 1.46 5.45
C ALA A 404 29.59 1.39 4.39
N LEU A 405 28.31 1.49 4.80
CA LEU A 405 27.17 1.51 3.88
C LEU A 405 27.24 2.71 2.92
N LYS A 406 27.63 3.89 3.42
CA LYS A 406 27.84 5.08 2.58
C LYS A 406 28.94 4.89 1.54
N LYS A 407 30.02 4.17 1.85
CA LYS A 407 31.06 3.82 0.87
C LYS A 407 30.55 2.91 -0.25
N LEU A 408 29.53 2.10 0.04
CA LEU A 408 28.83 1.25 -0.93
C LEU A 408 27.74 2.01 -1.72
N GLY A 409 27.64 3.34 -1.57
CA GLY A 409 26.61 4.13 -2.24
C GLY A 409 25.21 4.03 -1.61
N ILE A 410 25.12 3.49 -0.39
CA ILE A 410 23.86 3.27 0.33
C ILE A 410 23.64 4.41 1.34
N ALA A 411 22.53 5.14 1.20
CA ALA A 411 22.10 6.13 2.17
C ALA A 411 21.65 5.44 3.47
N THR A 412 21.67 6.11 4.61
CA THR A 412 21.44 5.44 5.90
C THR A 412 20.49 6.22 6.81
N LEU A 413 19.57 5.49 7.43
CA LEU A 413 18.71 5.98 8.50
C LEU A 413 19.11 5.27 9.79
N LEU A 414 19.55 6.05 10.78
CA LEU A 414 19.87 5.55 12.12
C LEU A 414 18.86 6.16 13.10
N PRO A 415 17.83 5.42 13.53
CA PRO A 415 16.72 5.95 14.34
C PRO A 415 17.18 6.65 15.60
N HIS A 416 18.22 6.11 16.24
CA HIS A 416 18.82 6.72 17.41
C HIS A 416 19.28 8.15 17.17
N ARG A 417 19.81 8.46 15.98
CA ARG A 417 20.20 9.83 15.58
C ARG A 417 19.03 10.61 15.02
N ASP A 418 18.32 10.02 14.07
CA ASP A 418 17.43 10.74 13.16
C ASP A 418 16.01 10.91 13.75
N VAL A 419 15.57 9.96 14.57
CA VAL A 419 14.28 10.00 15.29
C VAL A 419 14.46 10.58 16.68
N ASN A 420 15.37 10.01 17.49
CA ASN A 420 15.47 10.36 18.92
C ASN A 420 16.61 11.36 19.25
N LYS A 421 17.35 11.88 18.26
CA LYS A 421 18.52 12.79 18.46
C LYS A 421 19.47 12.35 19.58
N TRP A 422 19.80 11.07 19.63
CA TRP A 422 20.61 10.42 20.66
C TRP A 422 20.01 10.57 22.07
N GLY A 423 18.69 10.46 22.18
CA GLY A 423 17.93 10.61 23.42
C GLY A 423 17.84 12.05 23.92
N ASN A 424 17.98 13.04 23.03
CA ASN A 424 17.78 14.46 23.36
C ASN A 424 16.34 14.93 23.05
N LEU A 425 15.56 14.14 22.31
CA LEU A 425 14.13 14.36 22.14
C LEU A 425 13.37 13.48 23.12
N SER A 426 12.38 14.04 23.82
CA SER A 426 11.47 13.25 24.64
C SER A 426 10.28 12.85 23.78
N LEU A 427 10.37 11.67 23.17
CA LEU A 427 9.30 11.10 22.35
C LEU A 427 8.58 9.99 23.11
N THR A 428 7.26 9.93 22.96
CA THR A 428 6.44 8.83 23.45
C THR A 428 6.74 7.55 22.65
N PRO A 429 6.50 6.35 23.22
CA PRO A 429 6.65 5.09 22.49
C PRO A 429 5.88 5.05 21.17
N ASN A 430 4.68 5.65 21.13
CA ASN A 430 3.86 5.71 19.92
C ASN A 430 4.47 6.60 18.82
N GLU A 431 5.05 7.74 19.19
CA GLU A 431 5.72 8.63 18.23
C GLU A 431 6.97 7.98 17.64
N VAL A 432 7.77 7.33 18.49
CA VAL A 432 8.94 6.56 18.05
C VAL A 432 8.48 5.44 17.12
N MET A 433 7.51 4.63 17.54
CA MET A 433 7.00 3.52 16.74
C MET A 433 6.51 4.01 15.38
N ARG A 434 5.76 5.12 15.33
CA ARG A 434 5.32 5.76 14.09
C ARG A 434 6.48 6.14 13.18
N LEU A 435 7.46 6.88 13.71
CA LEU A 435 8.61 7.37 12.94
C LEU A 435 9.53 6.24 12.47
N CYS A 436 9.80 5.26 13.34
CA CYS A 436 10.56 4.06 12.99
C CYS A 436 9.82 3.23 11.92
N THR A 437 8.49 3.08 12.03
CA THR A 437 7.68 2.38 11.02
C THR A 437 7.76 3.07 9.66
N GLU A 438 7.66 4.39 9.63
CA GLU A 438 7.79 5.19 8.42
C GLU A 438 9.19 5.06 7.81
N HIS A 439 10.25 5.15 8.64
CA HIS A 439 11.63 5.04 8.19
C HIS A 439 11.98 3.63 7.70
N VAL A 440 11.52 2.58 8.39
CA VAL A 440 11.65 1.19 7.92
C VAL A 440 10.91 1.04 6.60
N SER A 441 9.70 1.59 6.44
CA SER A 441 8.95 1.54 5.18
C SER A 441 9.68 2.22 4.02
N LYS A 442 10.42 3.31 4.30
CA LYS A 442 11.21 4.05 3.31
C LYS A 442 12.63 3.51 3.06
N SER A 443 13.10 2.50 3.79
CA SER A 443 14.41 1.89 3.50
C SER A 443 14.31 0.75 2.49
N ASP A 444 15.38 0.48 1.76
CA ASP A 444 15.45 -0.60 0.78
C ASP A 444 16.10 -1.86 1.38
N VAL A 445 16.95 -1.70 2.41
CA VAL A 445 17.58 -2.79 3.17
C VAL A 445 17.53 -2.50 4.66
N MET A 446 17.47 -3.56 5.46
CA MET A 446 17.58 -3.50 6.92
C MET A 446 18.96 -4.02 7.36
N VAL A 447 19.61 -3.32 8.27
CA VAL A 447 20.82 -3.78 8.97
C VAL A 447 20.50 -3.79 10.46
N ALA A 448 20.37 -4.98 11.05
CA ALA A 448 19.81 -5.15 12.39
C ALA A 448 20.83 -5.75 13.36
N VAL A 449 21.16 -4.99 14.40
CA VAL A 449 21.72 -5.50 15.65
C VAL A 449 20.53 -5.78 16.56
N LEU A 450 20.12 -7.04 16.75
CA LEU A 450 18.84 -7.32 17.42
C LEU A 450 18.92 -7.23 18.94
N GLY A 451 19.89 -7.92 19.54
CA GLY A 451 19.99 -8.04 21.00
C GLY A 451 18.68 -8.45 21.69
N THR A 452 18.52 -8.16 22.98
CA THR A 452 17.26 -8.39 23.71
C THR A 452 16.22 -7.28 23.50
N SER A 453 16.40 -6.42 22.49
CA SER A 453 15.55 -5.23 22.28
C SER A 453 14.25 -5.55 21.54
N HIS A 454 13.12 -5.36 22.23
CA HIS A 454 11.79 -5.45 21.62
C HIS A 454 11.59 -4.45 20.48
N GLY A 455 12.23 -3.27 20.55
CA GLY A 455 12.16 -2.26 19.50
C GLY A 455 12.87 -2.73 18.22
N SER A 456 14.09 -3.24 18.34
CA SER A 456 14.83 -3.78 17.18
C SER A 456 14.16 -5.03 16.62
N HIS A 457 13.50 -5.83 17.46
CA HIS A 457 12.68 -6.97 17.02
C HIS A 457 11.45 -6.53 16.23
N TYR A 458 10.75 -5.48 16.69
CA TYR A 458 9.62 -4.89 15.98
C TYR A 458 10.05 -4.35 14.61
N GLU A 459 11.11 -3.55 14.56
CA GLU A 459 11.64 -2.98 13.32
C GLU A 459 12.08 -4.06 12.33
N PHE A 460 12.75 -5.11 12.83
CA PHE A 460 13.15 -6.26 12.03
C PHE A 460 11.94 -7.06 11.53
N GLY A 461 10.97 -7.34 12.38
CA GLY A 461 9.72 -8.02 12.01
C GLY A 461 8.94 -7.25 10.95
N LEU A 462 8.90 -5.92 11.06
CA LEU A 462 8.30 -5.03 10.06
C LEU A 462 9.03 -5.11 8.71
N ALA A 463 10.36 -5.01 8.72
CA ALA A 463 11.17 -5.12 7.49
C ALA A 463 10.99 -6.49 6.81
N ARG A 464 10.95 -7.57 7.60
CA ARG A 464 10.67 -8.93 7.14
C ARG A 464 9.27 -9.08 6.57
N GLY A 465 8.26 -8.52 7.24
CA GLY A 465 6.87 -8.48 6.75
C GLY A 465 6.70 -7.70 5.44
N MET A 466 7.55 -6.69 5.21
CA MET A 466 7.65 -5.95 3.95
C MET A 466 8.54 -6.65 2.90
N GLY A 467 9.07 -7.84 3.18
CA GLY A 467 9.91 -8.59 2.27
C GLY A 467 11.28 -7.97 2.01
N LYS A 468 11.77 -7.08 2.88
CA LYS A 468 13.04 -6.36 2.66
C LYS A 468 14.24 -7.27 2.92
N PRO A 469 15.33 -7.15 2.13
CA PRO A 469 16.59 -7.81 2.45
C PRO A 469 17.08 -7.33 3.82
N CYS A 470 17.53 -8.27 4.65
CA CYS A 470 17.95 -8.01 6.02
C CYS A 470 19.37 -8.56 6.27
N ILE A 471 20.29 -7.70 6.69
CA ILE A 471 21.57 -8.12 7.26
C ILE A 471 21.42 -8.14 8.77
N VAL A 472 21.52 -9.31 9.39
CA VAL A 472 21.42 -9.47 10.84
C VAL A 472 22.80 -9.67 11.42
N ILE A 473 23.14 -8.87 12.41
CA ILE A 473 24.44 -8.88 13.07
C ILE A 473 24.30 -9.63 14.40
N SER A 474 25.02 -10.73 14.51
CA SER A 474 25.22 -11.49 15.75
C SER A 474 26.61 -11.18 16.29
N SER A 475 26.67 -10.52 17.44
CA SER A 475 27.93 -10.17 18.12
C SER A 475 27.98 -10.75 19.51
N ASP A 476 29.14 -11.25 19.94
CA ASP A 476 29.35 -11.72 21.32
C ASP A 476 29.17 -10.60 22.37
N GLU A 477 29.31 -9.33 21.97
CA GLU A 477 29.05 -8.15 22.81
C GLU A 477 27.56 -7.86 23.06
N VAL A 478 26.68 -8.44 22.25
CA VAL A 478 25.23 -8.20 22.29
C VAL A 478 24.51 -9.52 22.50
N HIS A 479 23.90 -9.72 23.67
CA HIS A 479 23.18 -10.96 24.00
C HIS A 479 22.26 -11.43 22.88
N SER A 480 22.41 -12.70 22.49
CA SER A 480 21.60 -13.32 21.45
C SER A 480 20.12 -13.26 21.79
N SER A 481 19.32 -12.81 20.84
CA SER A 481 17.86 -12.77 20.97
C SER A 481 17.25 -14.10 20.54
N PHE A 482 16.07 -14.44 21.08
CA PHE A 482 15.30 -15.61 20.62
C PHE A 482 15.05 -15.56 19.10
N ILE A 483 14.78 -14.38 18.55
CA ILE A 483 14.61 -14.17 17.10
C ILE A 483 15.94 -14.41 16.36
N GLY A 484 17.05 -13.90 16.89
CA GLY A 484 18.38 -14.06 16.28
C GLY A 484 18.87 -15.51 16.29
N SER A 485 18.52 -16.30 17.32
CA SER A 485 18.89 -17.73 17.40
C SER A 485 18.11 -18.63 16.44
N GLY A 486 16.93 -18.19 15.98
CA GLY A 486 16.09 -18.93 15.03
C GLY A 486 16.34 -18.60 13.56
N LEU A 487 17.24 -17.65 13.26
CA LEU A 487 17.61 -17.31 11.88
C LEU A 487 18.75 -18.20 11.41
N ASP A 488 18.47 -19.04 10.44
CA ASP A 488 19.47 -19.73 9.64
C ASP A 488 19.62 -19.07 8.26
N ASN A 489 20.70 -19.35 7.55
CA ASN A 489 20.91 -18.85 6.18
C ASN A 489 20.02 -19.59 5.15
N SER A 490 18.90 -20.20 5.57
CA SER A 490 17.95 -20.85 4.65
C SER A 490 17.08 -19.83 3.91
N ASP A 491 16.89 -18.65 4.51
CA ASP A 491 16.16 -17.53 3.90
C ASP A 491 17.09 -16.70 3.01
N ASP A 492 16.78 -16.68 1.71
CA ASP A 492 17.60 -16.04 0.70
C ASP A 492 17.64 -14.51 0.78
N ARG A 493 16.75 -13.89 1.58
CA ARG A 493 16.69 -12.46 1.88
C ARG A 493 17.28 -12.10 3.25
N VAL A 494 17.90 -13.04 3.96
CA VAL A 494 18.58 -12.78 5.22
C VAL A 494 20.06 -13.16 5.12
N LEU A 495 20.94 -12.22 5.47
CA LEU A 495 22.37 -12.47 5.63
C LEU A 495 22.75 -12.34 7.10
N LEU A 496 23.20 -13.44 7.70
CA LEU A 496 23.71 -13.44 9.06
C LEU A 496 25.22 -13.13 9.08
N LEU A 497 25.61 -12.02 9.70
CA LEU A 497 27.00 -11.67 9.97
C LEU A 497 27.33 -11.99 11.44
N LYS A 498 28.32 -12.86 11.65
CA LYS A 498 28.83 -13.21 12.98
C LYS A 498 30.16 -12.50 13.23
N CYS A 499 30.30 -11.83 14.37
CA CYS A 499 31.53 -11.14 14.76
C CYS A 499 31.73 -11.22 16.28
N LYS A 500 32.96 -11.05 16.76
CA LYS A 500 33.17 -10.91 18.21
C LYS A 500 32.75 -9.53 18.68
N HIS A 501 33.27 -8.49 18.02
CA HIS A 501 33.01 -7.09 18.35
C HIS A 501 32.23 -6.37 17.23
N LEU A 502 31.33 -5.46 17.61
CA LEU A 502 30.58 -4.65 16.62
C LEU A 502 31.49 -3.74 15.77
N SER A 503 32.71 -3.46 16.23
CA SER A 503 33.70 -2.72 15.45
C SER A 503 34.21 -3.46 14.20
N GLU A 504 33.98 -4.76 14.09
CA GLU A 504 34.37 -5.58 12.94
C GLU A 504 33.35 -5.50 11.78
N VAL A 505 32.08 -5.18 12.10
CA VAL A 505 30.97 -5.14 11.13
C VAL A 505 31.24 -4.24 9.92
N PRO A 506 31.85 -3.04 10.05
CA PRO A 506 32.19 -2.22 8.89
C PRO A 506 33.09 -2.93 7.88
N GLY A 507 34.01 -3.78 8.35
CA GLY A 507 34.84 -4.62 7.48
C GLY A 507 34.05 -5.73 6.81
N LEU A 508 33.22 -6.44 7.59
CA LEU A 508 32.37 -7.52 7.08
C LEU A 508 31.37 -7.06 6.02
N LEU A 509 30.84 -5.84 6.13
CA LEU A 509 29.96 -5.25 5.11
C LEU A 509 30.67 -4.98 3.78
N LEU A 510 31.98 -4.79 3.82
CA LEU A 510 32.81 -4.55 2.63
C LEU A 510 33.35 -5.86 2.03
N GLU A 511 33.09 -7.03 2.63
CA GLU A 511 33.49 -8.31 2.05
C GLU A 511 32.60 -8.71 0.87
N GLN A 512 33.13 -9.57 -0.01
CA GLN A 512 32.44 -9.99 -1.23
C GLN A 512 31.06 -10.62 -0.98
N ASN A 513 30.89 -11.36 0.13
CA ASN A 513 29.60 -11.99 0.44
C ASN A 513 28.51 -10.94 0.73
N SER A 514 28.82 -9.97 1.60
CA SER A 514 27.92 -8.87 1.94
C SER A 514 27.62 -7.99 0.72
N GLN A 515 28.63 -7.70 -0.10
CA GLN A 515 28.44 -6.93 -1.33
C GLN A 515 27.55 -7.66 -2.33
N ARG A 516 27.77 -8.97 -2.56
CA ARG A 516 26.92 -9.78 -3.45
C ARG A 516 25.47 -9.83 -2.95
N PHE A 517 25.27 -9.99 -1.65
CA PHE A 517 23.94 -9.95 -1.04
C PHE A 517 23.27 -8.60 -1.30
N LEU A 518 23.98 -7.49 -1.07
CA LEU A 518 23.45 -6.16 -1.32
C LEU A 518 23.17 -5.91 -2.80
N GLN A 519 24.09 -6.25 -3.71
CA GLN A 519 23.92 -6.12 -5.17
C GLN A 519 22.75 -6.96 -5.72
N ARG A 520 22.46 -8.11 -5.11
CA ARG A 520 21.33 -8.97 -5.51
C ARG A 520 19.99 -8.27 -5.32
N PHE A 521 19.85 -7.43 -4.31
CA PHE A 521 18.57 -6.83 -3.93
C PHE A 521 18.50 -5.32 -4.15
N LEU A 522 19.64 -4.66 -4.11
CA LEU A 522 19.80 -3.24 -4.35
C LEU A 522 20.52 -3.14 -5.71
N LEU A 523 19.90 -2.47 -6.68
CA LEU A 523 20.42 -2.28 -8.05
C LEU A 523 21.69 -1.38 -8.04
N ILE A 524 22.74 -1.79 -7.32
CA ILE A 524 24.00 -1.08 -7.05
C ILE A 524 25.11 -1.63 -7.95
#